data_AF-A0A6C0H968-F1
#
_entry.id   AF-A0A6C0H968-F1
#
_cell.length_a   1.000
_cell.length_b   1.000
_cell.length_c   1.000
_cell.angle_alpha   90.00
_cell.angle_beta   90.00
_cell.angle_gamma   90.00
#
_symmetry.space_group_name_H-M   'P 1'
#
loop_
_entity.id
_entity.type
_entity.pdbx_description
1 polymer ?
#
loop_
_entity_poly.entity_id
_entity_poly.type
_entity_poly.pdbx_seq_one_letter_code
_entity_poly.pdbx_strand_id
1 'polypeptide(L)'
;MNEKTNEKTNEKKVIISGTVAKYQMKKVIKKPEDVKERKTMDQISLEMFSWESQYSLLNTLTTKTNDDPCAILVKKQIMSKLNNYKQQDVLKKVHDERKLIRLDQLIGKLQESGLKCLYCKEEVYLLYKMVRELKQWTLDRIDNNIGHFHDNVIISCLDCNLKRRKKSSHAFLFTKQMNIVRVDHLDDEDRDHKDKP
;
A
#
# COMPACT_ATOMS: atom_id res chain seq x y z
N MET A 1 9.68 34.52 61.88
CA MET A 1 8.48 34.62 61.00
C MET A 1 8.97 34.58 59.57
N ASN A 2 8.85 33.45 58.88
CA ASN A 2 9.07 33.37 57.44
C ASN A 2 7.91 32.54 56.88
N GLU A 3 6.93 33.24 56.32
CA GLU A 3 5.79 32.66 55.60
C GLU A 3 6.30 31.99 54.31
N LYS A 4 6.14 30.68 54.21
CA LYS A 4 6.26 29.96 52.94
C LYS A 4 4.92 30.10 52.22
N THR A 5 4.88 30.95 51.19
CA THR A 5 3.77 31.03 50.24
C THR A 5 3.66 29.73 49.46
N ASN A 6 2.51 29.07 49.60
CA ASN A 6 2.16 27.82 48.93
C ASN A 6 1.59 28.16 47.54
N GLU A 7 2.43 28.14 46.51
CA GLU A 7 2.02 28.28 45.11
C GLU A 7 1.21 27.04 44.69
N LYS A 8 -0.12 27.15 44.75
CA LYS A 8 -1.02 26.18 44.13
C LYS A 8 -0.91 26.31 42.61
N THR A 9 -0.17 25.39 41.99
CA THR A 9 -0.19 25.19 40.53
C THR A 9 -1.61 24.85 40.09
N ASN A 10 -2.26 25.83 39.46
CA ASN A 10 -3.64 25.72 39.01
C ASN A 10 -3.66 24.96 37.67
N GLU A 11 -3.46 23.64 37.72
CA GLU A 11 -3.55 22.79 36.52
C GLU A 11 -5.00 22.80 36.00
N LYS A 12 -5.24 23.54 34.92
CA LYS A 12 -6.54 23.53 34.21
C LYS A 12 -6.73 22.18 33.54
N LYS A 13 -7.45 21.28 34.21
CA LYS A 13 -7.76 19.94 33.69
C LYS A 13 -8.98 20.00 32.79
N VAL A 14 -8.79 19.85 31.48
CA VAL A 14 -9.90 19.72 30.53
C VAL A 14 -10.39 18.28 30.53
N ILE A 15 -11.62 18.06 30.99
CA ILE A 15 -12.26 16.74 30.98
C ILE A 15 -12.98 16.56 29.65
N ILE A 16 -12.44 15.71 28.79
CA ILE A 16 -13.07 15.34 27.51
C ILE A 16 -13.89 14.07 27.72
N SER A 17 -15.21 14.20 27.69
CA SER A 17 -16.17 13.10 27.79
C SER A 17 -16.85 12.82 26.44
N GLY A 18 -17.37 11.59 26.28
CA GLY A 18 -18.05 11.15 25.06
C GLY A 18 -17.17 10.35 24.09
N THR A 19 -17.72 9.27 23.55
CA THR A 19 -17.01 8.29 22.71
C THR A 19 -16.44 8.91 21.43
N VAL A 20 -17.19 9.83 20.81
CA VAL A 20 -16.78 10.51 19.56
C VAL A 20 -15.62 11.47 19.81
N ALA A 21 -15.70 12.31 20.85
CA ALA A 21 -14.65 13.25 21.20
C ALA A 21 -13.35 12.54 21.63
N LYS A 22 -13.48 11.45 22.40
CA LYS A 22 -12.36 10.57 22.76
C LYS A 22 -11.69 9.93 21.54
N TYR A 23 -12.48 9.52 20.53
CA TYR A 23 -11.96 8.96 19.29
C TYR A 23 -11.21 9.98 18.44
N GLN A 24 -11.72 11.22 18.32
CA GLN A 24 -11.01 12.29 17.62
C GLN A 24 -9.72 12.68 18.35
N MET A 25 -9.73 12.75 19.68
CA MET A 25 -8.51 13.03 20.46
C MET A 25 -7.45 11.95 20.36
N LYS A 26 -7.83 10.67 20.23
CA LYS A 26 -6.87 9.60 19.93
C LYS A 26 -6.16 9.77 18.58
N LYS A 27 -6.77 10.45 17.60
CA LYS A 27 -6.10 10.74 16.32
C LYS A 27 -5.07 11.87 16.42
N VAL A 28 -5.31 12.81 17.34
CA VAL A 28 -4.44 13.98 17.59
C VAL A 28 -3.27 13.57 18.48
N ILE A 29 -3.52 12.76 19.51
CA ILE A 29 -2.50 12.21 20.39
C ILE A 29 -1.87 11.00 19.67
N LYS A 30 -0.85 11.26 18.84
CA LYS A 30 0.00 10.22 18.24
C LYS A 30 0.79 9.49 19.34
N LYS A 31 0.16 8.57 20.07
CA LYS A 31 0.93 7.46 20.64
C LYS A 31 1.35 6.58 19.48
N PRO A 32 2.60 6.10 19.40
CA PRO A 32 2.93 5.06 18.43
C PRO A 32 1.97 3.90 18.71
N GLU A 33 1.07 3.61 17.76
CA GLU A 33 0.25 2.41 17.85
C GLU A 33 1.21 1.23 17.68
N ASP A 34 1.30 0.38 18.69
CA ASP A 34 2.03 -0.88 18.56
C ASP A 34 1.50 -1.61 17.32
N VAL A 35 2.40 -1.92 16.39
CA VAL A 35 2.05 -2.62 15.15
C VAL A 35 1.55 -4.00 15.54
N LYS A 36 0.25 -4.24 15.30
CA LYS A 36 -0.40 -5.49 15.69
C LYS A 36 -0.18 -6.57 14.64
N GLU A 37 0.06 -7.79 15.11
CA GLU A 37 0.08 -8.97 14.25
C GLU A 37 -1.34 -9.40 13.85
N ARG A 38 -1.45 -9.98 12.66
CA ARG A 38 -2.68 -10.53 12.13
C ARG A 38 -2.87 -11.95 12.64
N LYS A 39 -3.79 -12.12 13.59
CA LYS A 39 -4.21 -13.44 14.14
C LYS A 39 -4.45 -14.54 13.09
N THR A 40 -4.92 -14.14 11.90
CA THR A 40 -5.16 -15.07 10.77
C THR A 40 -3.88 -15.69 10.19
N MET A 41 -2.71 -15.22 10.61
CA MET A 41 -1.40 -15.57 10.04
C MET A 41 -0.52 -16.35 11.04
N ASP A 42 -0.99 -16.60 12.27
CA ASP A 42 -0.20 -17.16 13.38
C ASP A 42 0.30 -18.60 13.10
N GLN A 43 -0.41 -19.35 12.25
CA GLN A 43 -0.12 -20.76 11.94
C GLN A 43 0.54 -20.96 10.55
N ILE A 44 0.97 -19.89 9.90
CA ILE A 44 1.54 -19.95 8.56
C ILE A 44 3.07 -20.12 8.66
N SER A 45 3.62 -21.06 7.87
CA SER A 45 5.07 -21.23 7.73
C SER A 45 5.76 -19.91 7.35
N LEU A 46 6.91 -19.64 7.95
CA LEU A 46 7.73 -18.45 7.66
C LEU A 46 8.06 -18.30 6.17
N GLU A 47 8.33 -19.42 5.50
CA GLU A 47 8.68 -19.47 4.07
C GLU A 47 7.57 -18.92 3.16
N MET A 48 6.31 -19.05 3.60
CA MET A 48 5.14 -18.58 2.86
C MET A 48 5.03 -17.05 2.82
N PHE A 49 5.80 -16.34 3.65
CA PHE A 49 5.90 -14.88 3.60
C PHE A 49 6.95 -14.37 2.62
N SER A 50 7.79 -15.23 2.04
CA SER A 50 8.72 -14.84 0.97
C SER A 50 7.97 -14.42 -0.28
N TRP A 51 8.61 -13.59 -1.11
CA TRP A 51 8.01 -13.14 -2.36
C TRP A 51 7.93 -14.28 -3.37
N GLU A 52 8.99 -15.08 -3.48
CA GLU A 52 9.13 -16.19 -4.42
C GLU A 52 8.05 -17.25 -4.23
N SER A 53 7.83 -17.68 -2.97
CA SER A 53 6.80 -18.67 -2.65
C SER A 53 5.40 -18.15 -2.98
N GLN A 54 5.12 -16.89 -2.67
CA GLN A 54 3.82 -16.27 -2.97
C GLN A 54 3.61 -16.08 -4.47
N TYR A 55 4.65 -15.72 -5.22
CA TYR A 55 4.57 -15.56 -6.67
C TYR A 55 4.37 -16.90 -7.37
N SER A 56 5.13 -17.93 -6.97
CA SER A 56 4.94 -19.30 -7.45
C SER A 56 3.51 -19.78 -7.20
N LEU A 57 3.02 -19.61 -5.97
CA LEU A 57 1.67 -19.99 -5.57
C LEU A 57 0.58 -19.20 -6.34
N LEU A 58 0.78 -17.91 -6.58
CA LEU A 58 -0.14 -17.10 -7.38
C LEU A 58 -0.31 -17.66 -8.80
N ASN A 59 0.77 -18.15 -9.40
CA ASN A 59 0.74 -18.72 -10.75
C ASN A 59 0.04 -20.07 -10.83
N THR A 60 -0.13 -20.78 -9.71
CA THR A 60 -0.92 -22.02 -9.66
C THR A 60 -2.41 -21.79 -9.38
N LEU A 61 -2.85 -20.56 -9.07
CA LEU A 61 -4.26 -20.28 -8.76
C LEU A 61 -5.21 -20.34 -9.97
N THR A 62 -4.68 -20.35 -11.19
CA THR A 62 -5.44 -20.37 -12.45
C THR A 62 -5.80 -21.78 -12.92
N THR A 63 -5.14 -22.82 -12.42
CA THR A 63 -5.47 -24.21 -12.74
C THR A 63 -6.71 -24.68 -11.95
N LYS A 64 -7.63 -25.42 -12.59
CA LYS A 64 -8.87 -25.88 -11.95
C LYS A 64 -8.54 -26.78 -10.74
N THR A 65 -9.25 -26.52 -9.64
CA THR A 65 -9.20 -27.23 -8.34
C THR A 65 -7.79 -27.40 -7.77
N ASN A 66 -7.29 -26.34 -7.11
CA ASN A 66 -6.11 -26.44 -6.27
C ASN A 66 -6.56 -26.70 -4.83
N ASP A 67 -6.39 -27.94 -4.37
CA ASP A 67 -6.71 -28.36 -3.00
C ASP A 67 -5.59 -28.02 -2.00
N ASP A 68 -4.49 -27.39 -2.47
CA ASP A 68 -3.43 -26.90 -1.61
C ASP A 68 -4.00 -25.90 -0.58
N PRO A 69 -3.87 -26.18 0.74
CA PRO A 69 -4.30 -25.27 1.79
C PRO A 69 -3.73 -23.86 1.66
N CYS A 70 -2.50 -23.73 1.15
CA CYS A 70 -1.85 -22.44 0.97
C CYS A 70 -2.50 -21.64 -0.16
N ALA A 71 -2.75 -22.28 -1.31
CA ALA A 71 -3.50 -21.69 -2.41
C ALA A 71 -4.89 -21.20 -1.98
N ILE A 72 -5.61 -22.04 -1.22
CA ILE A 72 -6.92 -21.71 -0.66
C ILE A 72 -6.83 -20.48 0.25
N LEU A 73 -5.82 -20.44 1.12
CA LEU A 73 -5.60 -19.32 2.03
C LEU A 73 -5.31 -18.02 1.28
N VAL A 74 -4.39 -18.02 0.32
CA VAL A 74 -4.07 -16.84 -0.50
C VAL A 74 -5.31 -16.35 -1.24
N LYS A 75 -6.05 -17.25 -1.88
CA LYS A 75 -7.29 -16.91 -2.58
C LYS A 75 -8.32 -16.29 -1.65
N LYS A 76 -8.46 -16.81 -0.42
CA LYS A 76 -9.33 -16.24 0.61
C LYS A 76 -8.89 -14.83 1.03
N GLN A 77 -7.59 -14.59 1.19
CA GLN A 77 -7.05 -13.26 1.49
C GLN A 77 -7.32 -12.27 0.36
N ILE A 78 -7.12 -12.69 -0.89
CA ILE A 78 -7.42 -11.87 -2.08
C ILE A 78 -8.91 -11.52 -2.14
N MET A 79 -9.78 -12.52 -2.01
CA MET A 79 -11.24 -12.35 -2.02
C MET A 79 -11.71 -11.41 -0.91
N SER A 80 -11.21 -11.59 0.31
CA SER A 80 -11.55 -10.71 1.44
C SER A 80 -11.19 -9.25 1.14
N LYS A 81 -10.01 -9.01 0.57
CA LYS A 81 -9.58 -7.65 0.20
C LYS A 81 -10.41 -7.05 -0.93
N LEU A 82 -10.75 -7.85 -1.96
CA LEU A 82 -11.64 -7.43 -3.04
C LEU A 82 -13.01 -7.00 -2.51
N ASN A 83 -13.59 -7.77 -1.57
CA ASN A 83 -14.84 -7.40 -0.92
C ASN A 83 -14.73 -6.08 -0.13
N ASN A 84 -13.59 -5.81 0.51
CA ASN A 84 -13.37 -4.51 1.17
C ASN A 84 -13.33 -3.35 0.17
N TYR A 85 -12.79 -3.53 -1.03
CA TYR A 85 -12.83 -2.52 -2.09
C TYR A 85 -14.25 -2.31 -2.64
N LYS A 86 -15.01 -3.39 -2.86
CA LYS A 86 -16.43 -3.33 -3.20
C LYS A 86 -17.22 -2.49 -2.20
N GLN A 87 -17.04 -2.76 -0.90
CA GLN A 87 -17.71 -2.00 0.16
C GLN A 87 -17.32 -0.51 0.16
N GLN A 88 -16.05 -0.19 -0.12
CA GLN A 88 -15.63 1.21 -0.28
C GLN A 88 -16.34 1.92 -1.43
N ASP A 89 -16.53 1.24 -2.56
CA ASP A 89 -17.22 1.81 -3.71
C ASP A 89 -18.70 2.02 -3.45
N VAL A 90 -19.35 1.08 -2.74
CA VAL A 90 -20.74 1.23 -2.28
C VAL A 90 -20.87 2.47 -1.39
N LEU A 91 -20.00 2.62 -0.39
CA LEU A 91 -20.00 3.77 0.51
C LEU A 91 -19.75 5.11 -0.22
N LYS A 92 -18.93 5.08 -1.29
CA LYS A 92 -18.63 6.25 -2.13
C LYS A 92 -19.65 6.47 -3.25
N LYS A 93 -20.66 5.61 -3.39
CA LYS A 93 -21.67 5.64 -4.46
C LYS A 93 -21.08 5.58 -5.88
N VAL A 94 -19.98 4.82 -6.05
CA VAL A 94 -19.32 4.59 -7.34
C VAL A 94 -19.30 3.11 -7.73
N HIS A 95 -20.07 2.27 -7.01
CA HIS A 95 -20.19 0.83 -7.27
C HIS A 95 -21.06 0.53 -8.49
N ASP A 96 -20.61 -0.41 -9.32
CA ASP A 96 -21.38 -1.01 -10.40
C ASP A 96 -21.03 -2.50 -10.46
N GLU A 97 -22.00 -3.35 -10.14
CA GLU A 97 -21.81 -4.81 -10.05
C GLU A 97 -21.35 -5.42 -11.37
N ARG A 98 -21.77 -4.85 -12.51
CA ARG A 98 -21.43 -5.39 -13.84
C ARG A 98 -19.99 -5.04 -14.26
N LYS A 99 -19.43 -3.98 -13.66
CA LYS A 99 -18.10 -3.46 -14.01
C LYS A 99 -17.04 -3.77 -12.98
N LEU A 100 -17.42 -4.09 -11.74
CA LEU A 100 -16.51 -4.48 -10.68
C LEU A 100 -15.57 -5.59 -11.16
N ILE A 101 -14.27 -5.43 -10.91
CA ILE A 101 -13.28 -6.44 -11.29
C ILE A 101 -13.62 -7.79 -10.64
N ARG A 102 -13.65 -8.85 -11.44
CA ARG A 102 -13.89 -10.22 -10.98
C ARG A 102 -12.62 -10.83 -10.39
N LEU A 103 -12.77 -11.88 -9.57
CA LEU A 103 -11.64 -12.52 -8.89
C LEU A 103 -10.57 -13.04 -9.87
N ASP A 104 -10.99 -13.70 -10.95
CA ASP A 104 -10.10 -14.22 -11.99
C ASP A 104 -9.33 -13.09 -12.69
N GLN A 105 -10.01 -11.99 -13.02
CA GLN A 105 -9.37 -10.80 -13.59
C GLN A 105 -8.37 -10.17 -12.62
N LEU A 106 -8.69 -10.14 -11.32
CA LEU A 106 -7.78 -9.64 -10.30
C LEU A 106 -6.54 -10.55 -10.14
N ILE A 107 -6.73 -11.87 -10.15
CA ILE A 107 -5.61 -12.84 -10.15
C ILE A 107 -4.73 -12.61 -11.38
N GLY A 108 -5.33 -12.44 -12.57
CA GLY A 108 -4.61 -12.11 -13.80
C GLY A 108 -3.78 -10.83 -13.65
N LYS A 109 -4.36 -9.74 -13.12
CA LYS A 109 -3.60 -8.50 -12.86
C LYS A 109 -2.45 -8.68 -11.88
N LEU A 110 -2.64 -9.46 -10.82
CA LEU A 110 -1.56 -9.77 -9.87
C LEU A 110 -0.42 -10.52 -10.56
N GLN A 111 -0.74 -11.49 -11.43
CA GLN A 111 0.22 -12.25 -12.23
C GLN A 111 0.94 -11.36 -13.25
N GLU A 112 0.20 -10.58 -14.04
CA GLU A 112 0.73 -9.64 -15.04
C GLU A 112 1.66 -8.58 -14.40
N SER A 113 1.32 -8.10 -13.20
CA SER A 113 2.18 -7.17 -12.45
C SER A 113 3.47 -7.81 -11.93
N GLY A 114 3.57 -9.15 -11.97
CA GLY A 114 4.69 -9.88 -11.41
C GLY A 114 4.85 -9.60 -9.92
N LEU A 115 3.75 -9.50 -9.15
CA LEU A 115 3.75 -9.06 -7.74
C LEU A 115 4.69 -7.87 -7.46
N LYS A 116 4.69 -6.87 -8.36
CA LYS A 116 5.41 -5.61 -8.20
C LYS A 116 4.46 -4.44 -8.21
N CYS A 117 4.78 -3.43 -7.41
CA CYS A 117 4.07 -2.17 -7.39
C CYS A 117 4.27 -1.44 -8.72
N LEU A 118 3.19 -0.98 -9.37
CA LEU A 118 3.32 -0.19 -10.60
C LEU A 118 4.19 1.04 -10.40
N TYR A 119 4.08 1.71 -9.25
CA TYR A 119 4.73 3.00 -9.01
C TYR A 119 6.20 2.88 -8.65
N CYS A 120 6.53 2.14 -7.59
CA CYS A 120 7.91 2.04 -7.10
C CYS A 120 8.68 0.83 -7.66
N LYS A 121 8.02 -0.07 -8.40
CA LYS A 121 8.61 -1.30 -8.99
C LYS A 121 9.13 -2.32 -7.98
N GLU A 122 9.06 -2.03 -6.70
CA GLU A 122 9.37 -2.96 -5.61
C GLU A 122 8.29 -4.04 -5.47
N GLU A 123 8.69 -5.13 -4.84
CA GLU A 123 7.84 -6.27 -4.51
C GLU A 123 6.63 -5.87 -3.67
N VAL A 124 5.53 -6.60 -3.91
CA VAL A 124 4.34 -6.57 -3.06
C VAL A 124 3.96 -7.96 -2.59
N TYR A 125 3.41 -8.03 -1.38
CA TYR A 125 3.10 -9.30 -0.73
C TYR A 125 1.59 -9.50 -0.59
N LEU A 126 1.12 -10.70 -0.90
CA LEU A 126 -0.25 -11.19 -0.72
C LEU A 126 -0.55 -11.55 0.74
N LEU A 127 0.44 -12.16 1.41
CA LEU A 127 0.46 -12.56 2.81
C LEU A 127 1.48 -11.73 3.57
N TYR A 128 1.12 -11.30 4.77
CA TYR A 128 1.92 -10.41 5.60
C TYR A 128 1.47 -10.55 7.05
N LYS A 129 2.43 -10.53 7.98
CA LYS A 129 2.18 -10.71 9.43
C LYS A 129 1.60 -9.46 10.08
N MET A 130 2.12 -8.30 9.70
CA MET A 130 1.80 -7.03 10.36
C MET A 130 0.57 -6.36 9.76
N VAL A 131 -0.32 -5.86 10.62
CA VAL A 131 -1.40 -4.98 10.18
C VAL A 131 -0.81 -3.72 9.55
N ARG A 132 -1.39 -3.27 8.44
CA ARG A 132 -0.90 -2.11 7.65
C ARG A 132 0.55 -2.25 7.15
N GLU A 133 0.99 -3.48 6.86
CA GLU A 133 2.22 -3.72 6.09
C GLU A 133 2.27 -2.82 4.85
N LEU A 134 3.30 -1.99 4.72
CA LEU A 134 3.44 -0.99 3.66
C LEU A 134 3.67 -1.62 2.28
N LYS A 135 4.28 -2.80 2.25
CA LYS A 135 4.52 -3.58 1.04
C LYS A 135 3.37 -4.53 0.68
N GLN A 136 2.26 -4.54 1.42
CA GLN A 136 1.11 -5.34 1.00
C GLN A 136 0.57 -4.85 -0.34
N TRP A 137 0.10 -5.78 -1.18
CA TRP A 137 -0.58 -5.43 -2.41
C TRP A 137 -1.85 -4.63 -2.13
N THR A 138 -2.22 -3.73 -3.03
CA THR A 138 -3.48 -3.00 -3.00
C THR A 138 -4.02 -2.85 -4.42
N LEU A 139 -5.32 -2.65 -4.52
CA LEU A 139 -6.00 -2.30 -5.75
C LEU A 139 -6.19 -0.78 -5.77
N ASP A 140 -5.44 -0.09 -6.63
CA ASP A 140 -5.44 1.37 -6.68
C ASP A 140 -6.19 1.88 -7.92
N ARG A 141 -7.13 2.80 -7.71
CA ARG A 141 -8.05 3.29 -8.75
C ARG A 141 -7.36 4.32 -9.63
N ILE A 142 -7.31 4.16 -10.94
CA ILE A 142 -6.67 5.13 -11.85
C ILE A 142 -7.38 6.48 -11.76
N ASP A 143 -8.71 6.47 -11.90
CA ASP A 143 -9.61 7.58 -11.57
C ASP A 143 -10.32 7.30 -10.25
N ASN A 144 -10.22 8.24 -9.31
CA ASN A 144 -10.84 8.15 -7.99
C ASN A 144 -12.37 8.29 -7.99
N ASN A 145 -12.94 8.80 -9.08
CA ASN A 145 -14.38 8.98 -9.28
C ASN A 145 -15.05 7.74 -9.90
N ILE A 146 -14.25 6.79 -10.40
CA ILE A 146 -14.71 5.52 -10.94
C ILE A 146 -14.45 4.42 -9.90
N GLY A 147 -15.34 3.44 -9.79
CA GLY A 147 -15.17 2.29 -8.89
C GLY A 147 -13.98 1.40 -9.27
N HIS A 148 -13.77 0.33 -8.52
CA HIS A 148 -12.72 -0.68 -8.78
C HIS A 148 -13.10 -1.58 -9.96
N PHE A 149 -13.24 -1.00 -11.14
CA PHE A 149 -13.56 -1.69 -12.37
C PHE A 149 -12.29 -2.28 -13.00
N HIS A 150 -12.44 -3.31 -13.82
CA HIS A 150 -11.30 -4.00 -14.43
C HIS A 150 -10.29 -3.05 -15.10
N ASP A 151 -10.77 -2.06 -15.84
CA ASP A 151 -9.92 -1.12 -16.58
C ASP A 151 -9.52 0.13 -15.78
N ASN A 152 -10.08 0.31 -14.59
CA ASN A 152 -9.82 1.46 -13.73
C ASN A 152 -8.92 1.11 -12.53
N VAL A 153 -8.25 -0.04 -12.54
CA VAL A 153 -7.45 -0.48 -11.39
C VAL A 153 -6.08 -1.00 -11.79
N ILE A 154 -5.12 -0.73 -10.90
CA ILE A 154 -3.74 -1.18 -11.00
C ILE A 154 -3.28 -1.79 -9.67
N ILE A 155 -2.24 -2.62 -9.74
CA ILE A 155 -1.58 -3.16 -8.55
C ILE A 155 -0.54 -2.16 -8.03
N SER A 156 -0.61 -1.84 -6.74
CA SER A 156 0.39 -1.01 -6.07
C SER A 156 0.60 -1.44 -4.62
N CYS A 157 1.76 -1.11 -4.03
CA CYS A 157 1.96 -1.28 -2.59
C CYS A 157 1.11 -0.26 -1.80
N LEU A 158 0.75 -0.61 -0.57
CA LEU A 158 -0.02 0.28 0.31
C LEU A 158 0.66 1.64 0.51
N ASP A 159 1.98 1.67 0.67
CA ASP A 159 2.73 2.93 0.83
C ASP A 159 2.52 3.90 -0.35
N CYS A 160 2.66 3.41 -1.58
CA CYS A 160 2.46 4.22 -2.77
C CYS A 160 0.99 4.67 -2.90
N ASN A 161 0.03 3.78 -2.67
CA ASN A 161 -1.39 4.12 -2.72
C ASN A 161 -1.74 5.25 -1.71
N LEU A 162 -1.24 5.14 -0.47
CA LEU A 162 -1.41 6.16 0.56
C LEU A 162 -0.71 7.49 0.24
N LYS A 163 0.42 7.46 -0.48
CA LYS A 163 1.17 8.65 -0.90
C LYS A 163 0.55 9.33 -2.12
N ARG A 164 0.01 8.56 -3.07
CA ARG A 164 -0.67 9.07 -4.25
C ARG A 164 -1.90 9.89 -3.85
N ARG A 165 -2.74 9.36 -2.97
CA ARG A 165 -3.98 10.00 -2.50
C ARG A 165 -4.87 10.42 -3.69
N LYS A 166 -4.95 11.73 -3.94
CA LYS A 166 -5.74 12.36 -5.00
C LYS A 166 -4.91 12.77 -6.22
N LYS A 167 -3.58 12.58 -6.20
CA LYS A 167 -2.73 12.85 -7.35
C LYS A 167 -3.13 11.94 -8.50
N SER A 168 -3.07 12.47 -9.72
CA SER A 168 -3.19 11.66 -10.93
C SER A 168 -2.24 10.46 -10.86
N SER A 169 -2.74 9.27 -11.19
CA SER A 169 -1.92 8.05 -11.23
C SER A 169 -0.70 8.24 -12.14
N HIS A 170 -0.88 8.86 -13.31
CA HIS A 170 0.20 9.14 -14.26
C HIS A 170 1.23 10.14 -13.69
N ALA A 171 0.78 11.25 -13.12
CA ALA A 171 1.69 12.25 -12.55
C ALA A 171 2.50 11.64 -11.38
N PHE A 172 1.86 10.84 -10.54
CA PHE A 172 2.53 10.16 -9.45
C PHE A 172 3.54 9.12 -9.96
N LEU A 173 3.15 8.32 -10.96
CA LEU A 173 4.01 7.35 -11.63
C LEU A 173 5.30 8.01 -12.17
N PHE A 174 5.13 9.08 -12.95
CA PHE A 174 6.24 9.84 -13.53
C PHE A 174 7.22 10.30 -12.46
N THR A 175 6.73 10.95 -11.41
CA THR A 175 7.60 11.42 -10.31
C THR A 175 8.26 10.29 -9.53
N LYS A 176 7.58 9.14 -9.39
CA LYS A 176 8.08 8.03 -8.58
C LYS A 176 9.19 7.23 -9.27
N GLN A 177 9.23 7.26 -10.61
CA GLN A 177 10.21 6.55 -11.44
C GLN A 177 11.24 7.47 -12.09
N MET A 178 11.20 8.77 -11.79
CA MET A 178 12.19 9.72 -12.27
C MET A 178 13.56 9.38 -11.67
N ASN A 179 14.57 9.19 -12.53
CA ASN A 179 15.96 9.00 -12.12
C ASN A 179 16.77 10.21 -12.62
N ILE A 180 17.37 10.97 -11.70
CA ILE A 180 18.20 12.12 -12.03
C ILE A 180 19.65 11.68 -11.88
N VAL A 181 20.36 11.57 -13.01
CA VAL A 181 21.78 11.25 -13.02
C VAL A 181 22.55 12.56 -13.19
N ARG A 182 23.47 12.83 -12.27
CA ARG A 182 24.44 13.92 -12.43
C ARG A 182 25.49 13.47 -13.42
N VAL A 183 25.66 14.24 -14.49
CA VAL A 183 26.77 14.08 -15.42
C VAL A 183 27.78 15.16 -15.07
N ASP A 184 29.00 14.78 -14.71
CA ASP A 184 30.08 15.73 -14.54
C ASP A 184 30.59 16.14 -15.93
N HIS A 185 30.67 17.45 -16.18
CA HIS A 185 31.30 17.97 -17.39
C HIS A 185 32.78 17.65 -17.33
N LEU A 186 33.25 16.79 -18.23
CA LEU A 186 34.68 16.71 -18.54
C LEU A 186 34.95 17.87 -19.50
N ASP A 187 35.77 18.82 -19.06
CA ASP A 187 36.28 19.86 -19.94
C ASP A 187 37.15 19.17 -21.00
N ASP A 188 36.69 19.21 -22.26
CA ASP A 188 37.48 18.81 -23.42
C ASP A 188 38.60 19.85 -23.62
N GLU A 189 39.59 19.88 -22.72
CA GLU A 189 40.91 20.41 -23.05
C GLU A 189 41.64 19.38 -23.93
N ASP A 190 42.33 19.90 -24.95
CA ASP A 190 43.17 19.18 -25.92
C ASP A 190 42.47 18.54 -27.13
N ARG A 191 41.79 19.39 -27.94
CA ARG A 191 41.85 19.21 -29.39
C ARG A 191 43.17 19.78 -29.92
N ASP A 192 44.19 18.93 -29.90
CA ASP A 192 45.47 19.11 -30.56
C ASP A 192 45.29 19.69 -31.97
N HIS A 193 45.75 20.92 -32.15
CA HIS A 193 45.91 21.54 -33.46
C HIS A 193 47.23 21.03 -34.06
N LYS A 194 47.21 19.79 -34.58
CA LYS A 194 48.23 19.30 -35.50
C LYS A 194 47.51 18.77 -36.72
N ASP A 195 47.41 19.62 -37.72
CA ASP A 195 47.63 19.28 -39.12
C ASP A 195 47.46 20.53 -39.97
N LYS A 196 48.55 21.03 -40.54
CA LYS A 196 48.70 21.29 -41.98
C LYS A 196 50.10 21.84 -42.32
N PRO A 197 50.51 21.70 -43.59
CA PRO A 197 51.75 21.05 -44.02
C PRO A 197 52.99 21.93 -44.04
#